data_AF-A0A026W1I4-F1
#
_entry.id   AF-A0A026W1I4-F1
#
_cell.length_a   1.000
_cell.length_b   1.000
_cell.length_c   1.000
_cell.angle_alpha   90.00
_cell.angle_beta   90.00
_cell.angle_gamma   90.00
#
_symmetry.space_group_name_H-M   'P 1'
#
loop_
_entity.id
_entity.type
_entity.pdbx_description
1 polymer ?
#
loop_
_entity_poly.entity_id
_entity_poly.type
_entity_poly.pdbx_seq_one_letter_code
_entity_poly.pdbx_strand_id
1 'polypeptide(L)' 'MVKVCCAKNCRNFWIPNTNLTFHTFPWSNKQRLEEWMNVVPSKSRIGKYSFICSAHFND' A
#
# COMPACT_ATOMS: atom_id res chain seq x y z
N MET A 1 -15.45 4.38 -2.98
CA MET A 1 -14.75 3.34 -2.20
C MET A 1 -13.48 3.96 -1.64
N VAL A 2 -13.34 4.08 -0.31
CA VAL A 2 -12.18 4.73 0.33
C VAL A 2 -10.99 3.77 0.27
N LYS A 3 -9.88 4.18 -0.35
CA LYS A 3 -8.64 3.39 -0.34
C LYS A 3 -7.84 3.76 0.90
N VAL A 4 -7.49 2.77 1.73
CA VAL A 4 -6.71 2.99 2.94
C VAL A 4 -5.36 2.30 2.79
N CYS A 5 -4.31 2.92 3.30
CA CYS A 5 -2.99 2.33 3.31
C CYS A 5 -2.95 1.10 4.25
N CYS A 6 -2.32 0.01 3.79
CA CYS A 6 -2.21 -1.23 4.54
C CYS A 6 -1.05 -1.24 5.57
N ALA A 7 -0.13 -0.27 5.48
CA ALA A 7 1.03 -0.18 6.36
C ALA A 7 0.61 0.09 7.81
N LYS A 8 1.21 -0.65 8.76
CA LYS A 8 0.90 -0.67 10.19
C LYS A 8 0.98 0.70 10.85
N ASN A 9 1.91 1.53 10.39
CA ASN A 9 2.13 2.88 10.90
C ASN A 9 1.58 3.98 9.97
N CYS A 10 0.81 3.61 8.94
CA CYS A 10 0.23 4.56 8.02
C CYS A 10 -1.30 4.57 8.16
N ARG A 11 -1.85 5.74 8.47
CA ARG A 11 -3.30 5.96 8.49
C ARG A 11 -3.75 6.79 7.28
N ASN A 12 -2.93 6.86 6.23
CA ASN A 12 -3.30 7.59 5.02
C ASN A 12 -4.48 6.90 4.34
N PHE A 13 -5.48 7.69 4.01
CA PHE A 13 -6.64 7.27 3.26
C PHE A 13 -6.82 8.20 2.07
N TRP A 14 -7.44 7.68 1.02
CA TRP A 14 -7.70 8.42 -0.19
C TRP A 14 -8.79 9.45 0.08
N ILE A 15 -8.42 10.71 -0.09
CA ILE A 15 -9.29 11.87 -0.01
C ILE A 15 -9.25 12.62 -1.34
N PRO A 16 -10.38 13.13 -1.84
CA PRO A 16 -10.34 14.10 -2.92
C PRO A 16 -9.52 15.32 -2.47
N ASN A 17 -8.58 15.77 -3.31
CA ASN A 17 -7.58 16.83 -3.06
C ASN A 17 -6.29 16.47 -2.29
N THR A 18 -5.96 15.19 -2.08
CA THR A 18 -4.59 14.82 -1.65
C THR A 18 -3.70 14.45 -2.85
N ASN A 19 -2.43 14.84 -2.77
CA ASN A 19 -1.38 14.40 -3.70
C ASN A 19 -0.86 12.96 -3.42
N LEU A 20 -1.57 12.21 -2.58
CA LEU A 20 -1.25 10.82 -2.30
C LEU A 20 -1.88 9.89 -3.35
N THR A 21 -1.02 9.24 -4.13
CA THR A 21 -1.42 8.12 -4.98
C THR A 21 -1.40 6.82 -4.20
N PHE A 22 -2.34 5.92 -4.53
CA PHE A 22 -2.48 4.61 -3.88
C PHE A 22 -2.15 3.53 -4.90
N HIS A 23 -1.08 2.80 -4.66
CA HIS A 23 -0.59 1.72 -5.50
C HIS A 23 -1.07 0.37 -4.98
N THR A 24 -1.53 -0.48 -5.89
CA THR A 24 -1.85 -1.89 -5.59
C THR A 24 -0.60 -2.73 -5.57
N PHE A 25 -0.62 -3.81 -4.80
CA PHE A 25 0.46 -4.78 -4.81
C PHE A 25 0.62 -5.41 -6.21
N PRO A 26 1.86 -5.65 -6.66
CA PRO A 26 2.13 -6.26 -7.96
C PRO A 26 1.88 -7.77 -7.91
N TRP A 27 0.60 -8.19 -7.96
CA TRP A 27 0.21 -9.61 -7.98
C TRP A 27 0.80 -10.40 -9.16
N SER A 28 1.10 -9.73 -10.26
CA SER A 28 1.73 -10.35 -11.44
C SER A 28 3.20 -10.69 -11.22
N ASN A 29 3.89 -10.03 -10.29
CA ASN A 29 5.30 -10.25 -9.99
C ASN A 29 5.47 -10.78 -8.56
N LYS A 30 5.49 -12.10 -8.42
CA LYS A 30 5.62 -12.77 -7.11
C LYS A 30 6.86 -12.31 -6.33
N GLN A 31 8.00 -12.16 -7.01
CA GLN A 31 9.24 -11.72 -6.35
C GLN A 31 9.10 -10.33 -5.70
N ARG A 32 8.62 -9.33 -6.46
CA ARG A 32 8.33 -8.00 -5.91
C ARG A 32 7.24 -8.03 -4.84
N LEU A 33 6.24 -8.90 -4.98
CA LEU A 33 5.20 -9.08 -3.96
C LEU A 33 5.81 -9.56 -2.64
N GLU A 34 6.71 -10.55 -2.68
CA GLU A 34 7.41 -11.06 -1.50
C GLU A 34 8.31 -10.01 -0.87
N GLU A 35 9.07 -9.24 -1.67
CA GLU A 35 9.87 -8.12 -1.16
C GLU A 35 8.98 -7.08 -0.46
N TRP A 36 7.85 -6.73 -1.07
CA TRP A 36 6.90 -5.79 -0.48
C TRP A 36 6.28 -6.35 0.80
N MET A 37 5.94 -7.63 0.87
CA MET A 37 5.43 -8.26 2.09
C MET A 37 6.46 -8.29 3.22
N ASN A 38 7.75 -8.40 2.89
CA ASN A 38 8.84 -8.35 3.87
C ASN A 38 9.10 -6.91 4.35
N VAL A 39 9.05 -5.93 3.45
CA VAL A 39 9.38 -4.53 3.76
C VAL A 39 8.21 -3.76 4.36
N VAL A 40 6.97 -4.09 3.96
CA VAL A 40 5.77 -3.38 4.40
C VAL A 40 5.26 -4.05 5.67
N PRO A 41 5.43 -3.46 6.86
CA PRO A 41 4.85 -4.00 8.07
C PRO A 41 3.33 -3.82 7.95
N SER A 42 2.59 -4.83 7.51
CA SER A 42 1.13 -4.74 7.41
C SER A 42 0.48 -4.99 8.76
N LYS A 43 -0.58 -4.24 9.08
CA LYS A 43 -1.37 -4.47 10.31
C LYS A 43 -2.31 -5.68 10.18
N SER A 44 -2.68 -6.01 8.94
CA SER A 44 -3.64 -7.06 8.58
C SER A 44 -3.10 -7.87 7.40
N ARG A 45 -3.75 -9.00 7.08
CA ARG A 45 -3.46 -9.78 5.86
C ARG A 45 -3.55 -8.86 4.64
N ILE A 46 -2.47 -8.81 3.87
CA ILE A 46 -2.45 -8.13 2.57
C ILE A 46 -3.38 -8.89 1.63
N GLY A 47 -4.45 -8.24 1.21
CA GLY A 47 -5.45 -8.79 0.31
C GLY A 47 -5.54 -7.99 -0.99
N LYS A 48 -6.43 -8.40 -1.89
CA LYS A 48 -6.63 -7.73 -3.20
C LYS A 48 -6.97 -6.24 -3.09
N TYR A 49 -7.55 -5.83 -1.96
CA TYR A 49 -7.93 -4.44 -1.66
C TYR A 49 -6.92 -3.73 -0.75
N SER A 50 -5.73 -4.29 -0.57
CA SER A 50 -4.65 -3.62 0.15
C SER A 50 -3.91 -2.67 -0.79
N PHE A 51 -3.75 -1.44 -0.34
CA PHE A 51 -3.05 -0.40 -1.08
C PHE A 51 -1.90 0.17 -0.26
N ILE A 52 -0.87 0.68 -0.92
CA ILE A 52 0.22 1.45 -0.30
C ILE A 52 0.18 2.87 -0.87
N CYS A 53 0.31 3.87 -0.01
CA CYS A 53 0.37 5.25 -0.46
C CYS A 53 1.77 5.62 -0.98
N SER A 54 1.83 6.55 -1.93
CA SER A 54 3.06 7.09 -2.51
C SER A 54 4.07 7.60 -1.49
N ALA A 55 3.62 8.05 -0.32
CA ALA A 55 4.50 8.49 0.77
C ALA A 55 5.47 7.41 1.29
N HIS A 56 5.27 6.12 0.96
CA HIS A 56 6.20 5.04 1.30
C HIS A 56 7.19 4.72 0.19
N PHE A 57 7.03 5.31 -0.99
CA PHE A 57 7.99 5.22 -2.07
C PHE A 57 8.83 6.49 -1.98
N ASN A 58 10.04 6.36 -1.46
CA ASN A 58 11.04 7.40 -1.57
C ASN A 58 11.56 7.37 -3.01
N ASP A 59 11.67 8.55 -3.63
CA ASP A 59 12.34 8.73 -4.93
C ASP A 59 13.82 8.30 -4.84
#